data_AF-A0A831PS80-F1
#
_entry.id   AF-A0A831PS80-F1
#
_cell.length_a   1.000
_cell.length_b   1.000
_cell.length_c   1.000
_cell.angle_alpha   90.00
_cell.angle_beta   90.00
_cell.angle_gamma   90.00
#
_symmetry.space_group_name_H-M   'P 1'
#
loop_
_entity.id
_entity.type
_entity.pdbx_description
1 polymer ?
#
loop_
_entity_poly.entity_id
_entity_poly.type
_entity_poly.pdbx_seq_one_letter_code
_entity_poly.pdbx_strand_id
1 'polypeptide(L)'
;MSVLLRIGNWKAFLAAGRWTSASARLERSLNESTREWIQETGGPPIHERNQERAVALEMARRFDGVILQSLRPSSRASERSFWAQRQMQLDFTAAAPLSFTAKAAGGRPKKTRGAEKNGASRRAAGR
;
A
#
# COMPACT_ATOMS: atom_id res chain seq x y z
N MET A 1 12.52 13.36 0.53
CA MET A 1 13.89 13.91 0.64
C MET A 1 14.82 12.80 0.17
N SER A 2 16.12 12.81 0.46
CA SER A 2 16.83 11.53 0.43
C SER A 2 18.00 11.42 1.39
N VAL A 3 18.31 10.19 1.79
CA VAL A 3 19.44 9.87 2.66
C VAL A 3 20.22 8.70 2.07
N LEU A 4 21.55 8.85 2.02
CA LEU A 4 22.47 7.80 1.63
C LEU A 4 23.08 7.16 2.88
N LEU A 5 22.86 5.86 3.04
CA LEU A 5 23.38 5.02 4.12
C LEU A 5 24.41 4.04 3.58
N ARG A 6 25.50 3.81 4.31
CA ARG A 6 26.47 2.75 4.05
C ARG A 6 26.39 1.71 5.16
N ILE A 7 26.25 0.44 4.80
CA ILE A 7 26.29 -0.70 5.72
C ILE A 7 27.35 -1.67 5.20
N GLY A 8 28.47 -1.78 5.93
CA GLY A 8 29.66 -2.47 5.45
C GLY A 8 30.12 -1.93 4.07
N ASN A 9 30.13 -2.82 3.06
CA ASN A 9 30.53 -2.50 1.69
C ASN A 9 29.37 -2.04 0.79
N TRP A 10 28.15 -2.02 1.31
CA TRP A 10 26.94 -1.74 0.55
C TRP A 10 26.42 -0.34 0.82
N LYS A 11 25.81 0.26 -0.20
CA LYS A 11 25.13 1.56 -0.10
C LYS A 11 23.64 1.37 -0.33
N ALA A 12 22.84 2.11 0.42
CA ALA A 12 21.40 2.15 0.30
C ALA A 12 20.92 3.60 0.32
N PHE A 13 19.90 3.89 -0.48
CA PHE A 13 19.31 5.21 -0.60
C PHE A 13 17.89 5.17 -0.09
N LEU A 14 17.56 6.01 0.89
CA LEU A 14 16.20 6.20 1.37
C LEU A 14 15.59 7.40 0.66
N ALA A 15 14.46 7.19 0.00
CA ALA A 15 13.65 8.28 -0.54
C ALA A 15 12.17 7.90 -0.51
N ALA A 16 11.32 8.86 -0.18
CA ALA A 16 9.86 8.68 -0.11
C ALA A 16 9.43 7.49 0.77
N GLY A 17 10.20 7.22 1.84
CA GLY A 17 9.92 6.13 2.79
C GLY A 17 10.30 4.74 2.30
N ARG A 18 11.03 4.61 1.18
CA ARG A 18 11.52 3.32 0.67
C ARG A 18 13.04 3.32 0.52
N TRP A 19 13.66 2.22 0.91
CA TRP A 19 15.07 1.96 0.66
C TRP A 19 15.27 1.34 -0.71
N THR A 20 16.30 1.79 -1.42
CA THR A 20 16.80 1.18 -2.65
C THR A 20 18.29 0.87 -2.51
N SER A 21 18.72 -0.31 -2.97
CA SER A 21 20.13 -0.72 -2.93
C SER A 21 20.48 -1.60 -4.11
N ALA A 22 21.75 -1.61 -4.52
CA ALA A 22 22.25 -2.57 -5.50
C ALA A 22 22.18 -4.02 -4.98
N SER A 23 22.17 -4.22 -3.65
CA SER A 23 21.98 -5.54 -3.04
C SER A 23 20.50 -5.76 -2.70
N ALA A 24 19.85 -6.67 -3.43
CA ALA A 24 18.44 -7.02 -3.20
C ALA A 24 18.17 -7.61 -1.80
N ARG A 25 19.18 -8.25 -1.19
CA ARG A 25 19.07 -8.74 0.20
C ARG A 25 19.03 -7.57 1.17
N LEU A 26 19.96 -6.62 1.02
CA LEU A 26 20.02 -5.44 1.89
C LEU A 26 18.77 -4.56 1.72
N GLU A 27 18.32 -4.36 0.48
CA GLU A 27 17.09 -3.61 0.20
C GLU A 27 15.88 -4.22 0.91
N ARG A 28 15.68 -5.54 0.82
CA ARG A 28 14.57 -6.21 1.52
C ARG A 28 14.68 -6.05 3.03
N SER A 29 15.83 -6.39 3.60
CA SER A 29 16.03 -6.30 5.05
C SER A 29 15.81 -4.88 5.59
N LEU A 30 16.30 -3.85 4.89
CA LEU A 30 16.06 -2.46 5.31
C LEU A 30 14.59 -2.07 5.24
N ASN A 31 13.88 -2.44 4.18
CA ASN A 31 12.46 -2.11 4.04
C ASN A 31 11.59 -2.86 5.05
N GLU A 32 11.85 -4.14 5.30
CA GLU A 32 11.16 -4.96 6.30
C GLU A 32 11.39 -4.40 7.71
N SER A 33 12.64 -4.24 8.12
CA SER A 33 12.96 -3.71 9.45
C SER A 33 12.46 -2.27 9.66
N THR A 34 12.41 -1.45 8.59
CA THR A 34 11.81 -0.11 8.67
C THR A 34 10.30 -0.21 8.91
N ARG A 35 9.60 -1.09 8.20
CA ARG A 35 8.16 -1.29 8.38
C ARG A 35 7.85 -1.81 9.79
N GLU A 36 8.57 -2.84 10.25
CA GLU A 36 8.40 -3.42 11.59
C GLU A 36 8.59 -2.36 12.67
N TRP A 37 9.68 -1.60 12.61
CA TRP A 37 9.94 -0.52 13.56
C TRP A 37 8.81 0.53 13.57
N ILE A 38 8.31 0.93 12.41
CA ILE A 38 7.22 1.91 12.31
C ILE A 38 5.93 1.35 12.92
N GLN A 39 5.65 0.06 12.71
CA GLN A 39 4.48 -0.59 13.31
C GLN A 39 4.59 -0.71 14.83
N GLU A 40 5.79 -1.00 15.35
CA GLU A 40 6.05 -1.13 16.78
C GLU A 40 6.02 0.20 17.52
N THR A 41 6.60 1.25 16.93
CA THR A 41 6.87 2.53 17.62
C THR A 41 6.00 3.69 17.15
N GLY A 42 5.23 3.50 16.07
CA GLY A 42 4.55 4.59 15.37
C GLY A 42 5.46 5.38 14.44
N GLY A 43 6.74 5.00 14.29
CA GLY A 43 7.71 5.58 13.37
C GLY A 43 8.37 6.87 13.86
N PRO A 44 8.95 7.69 12.96
CA PRO A 44 9.62 8.92 13.35
C PRO A 44 8.65 9.92 13.99
N PRO A 45 9.10 10.86 14.85
CA PRO A 45 8.23 11.88 15.43
C PRO A 45 7.47 12.66 14.35
N ILE A 46 6.18 12.94 14.58
CA ILE A 46 5.30 13.55 13.56
C ILE A 46 5.83 14.92 13.13
N HIS A 47 6.31 15.71 14.09
CA HIS A 47 6.87 17.05 13.87
C HIS A 47 8.35 17.06 13.49
N GLU A 48 8.95 15.89 13.27
CA GLU A 48 10.35 15.82 12.82
C GLU A 48 10.46 16.44 11.43
N ARG A 49 11.28 17.49 11.31
CA ARG A 49 11.45 18.24 10.07
C ARG A 49 12.06 17.38 8.96
N ASN A 50 12.79 16.32 9.34
CA ASN A 50 13.41 15.37 8.42
C ASN A 50 13.13 13.93 8.87
N GLN A 51 11.91 13.48 8.60
CA GLN A 51 11.47 12.12 8.93
C GLN A 51 12.37 11.03 8.31
N GLU A 52 12.82 11.22 7.06
CA GLU A 52 13.72 10.26 6.41
C GLU A 52 15.08 10.16 7.12
N ARG A 53 15.64 11.27 7.59
CA ARG A 53 16.88 11.23 8.39
C ARG A 53 16.67 10.54 9.72
N ALA A 54 15.53 10.73 10.38
CA ALA A 54 15.23 10.00 11.61
C ALA A 54 15.14 8.49 11.37
N VAL A 55 14.45 8.05 10.30
CA VAL A 55 14.40 6.64 9.90
C VAL A 55 15.80 6.12 9.56
N ALA A 56 16.58 6.87 8.79
CA ALA A 56 17.94 6.47 8.43
C ALA A 56 18.88 6.38 9.64
N LEU A 57 18.72 7.23 10.65
CA LEU A 57 19.47 7.15 11.90
C LEU A 57 19.14 5.88 12.68
N GLU A 58 17.86 5.53 12.74
CA GLU A 58 17.45 4.30 13.42
C GLU A 58 17.97 3.06 12.68
N MET A 59 17.82 3.01 11.36
CA MET A 59 18.36 1.89 10.56
C MET A 59 19.89 1.84 10.58
N ALA A 60 20.57 2.99 10.65
CA ALA A 60 22.02 3.03 10.85
C ALA A 60 22.42 2.36 12.16
N ARG A 61 21.71 2.61 13.27
CA ARG A 61 22.00 1.94 14.55
C ARG A 61 21.75 0.43 14.49
N ARG A 62 20.65 0.00 13.87
CA ARG A 62 20.25 -1.42 13.79
C ARG A 62 21.18 -2.27 12.92
N PHE A 63 21.71 -1.68 11.86
CA PHE A 63 22.53 -2.39 10.86
C PHE A 63 24.03 -2.05 10.94
N ASP A 64 24.46 -1.37 12.01
CA ASP A 64 25.84 -0.87 12.16
C ASP A 64 26.31 -0.07 10.93
N GLY A 65 25.44 0.83 10.48
CA GLY A 65 25.60 1.65 9.30
C GLY A 65 26.05 3.07 9.60
N VAL A 66 26.57 3.74 8.57
CA VAL A 66 27.01 5.14 8.61
C VAL A 66 26.24 5.94 7.56
N ILE A 67 25.61 7.03 7.97
CA ILE A 67 24.97 7.97 7.05
C ILE A 67 26.05 8.76 6.33
N LEU A 68 26.15 8.59 5.01
CA LEU A 68 27.13 9.30 4.18
C LEU A 68 26.63 10.68 3.78
N GLN A 69 25.34 10.81 3.48
CA GLN A 69 24.76 12.05 3.00
C GLN A 69 23.28 12.13 3.34
N SER A 70 22.80 13.33 3.66
CA SER A 70 21.38 13.62 3.79
C SER A 70 21.07 14.90 3.02
N LEU A 71 20.15 14.81 2.06
CA LEU A 71 19.67 15.98 1.32
C LEU A 71 18.55 16.66 2.10
N ARG A 72 18.63 17.99 2.21
CA ARG A 72 17.60 18.80 2.88
C ARG A 72 16.30 18.84 2.07
N PRO A 73 15.14 19.08 2.71
CA PRO A 73 13.88 19.15 1.99
C PRO A 73 13.80 20.45 1.22
N SER A 74 13.45 20.39 -0.06
CA SER A 74 12.65 21.46 -0.64
C SER A 74 11.24 21.32 -0.04
N SER A 75 10.74 22.39 0.57
CA SER A 75 9.54 22.47 1.43
C SER A 75 8.29 21.65 1.04
N ARG A 76 7.49 21.30 2.06
CA ARG A 76 6.12 20.75 2.09
C ARG A 76 5.84 19.31 1.62
N ALA A 77 6.72 18.67 0.85
CA ALA A 77 6.43 17.33 0.33
C ALA A 77 6.76 16.15 1.28
N SER A 78 7.58 16.37 2.32
CA SER A 78 8.16 15.25 3.09
C SER A 78 7.28 14.66 4.19
N GLU A 79 6.21 15.34 4.61
CA GLU A 79 5.40 14.89 5.75
C GLU A 79 4.54 13.66 5.43
N ARG A 80 4.12 13.48 4.17
CA ARG A 80 3.13 12.45 3.80
C ARG A 80 3.71 11.06 3.58
N SER A 81 5.01 10.90 3.34
CA SER A 81 5.60 9.63 2.91
C SER A 81 5.47 8.50 3.93
N PHE A 82 5.53 8.83 5.23
CA PHE A 82 5.45 7.82 6.29
C PHE A 82 4.04 7.62 6.85
N TRP A 83 3.07 8.46 6.46
CA TRP A 83 1.69 8.34 6.98
C TRP A 83 1.02 7.04 6.52
N ALA A 84 1.23 6.65 5.26
CA ALA A 84 0.72 5.38 4.74
C ALA A 84 1.29 4.16 5.46
N GLN A 85 2.52 4.26 6.00
CA GLN A 85 3.18 3.16 6.70
C GLN A 85 2.73 3.01 8.16
N ARG A 86 2.14 4.07 8.74
CA ARG A 86 1.59 4.06 10.11
C ARG A 86 0.16 3.50 10.20
N GLN A 87 -0.50 3.33 9.06
CA GLN A 87 -1.85 2.77 9.05
C GLN A 87 -1.78 1.26 9.31
N MET A 88 -2.62 0.75 10.23
CA MET A 88 -2.79 -0.69 10.41
C MET A 88 -3.23 -1.31 9.09
N GLN A 89 -2.50 -2.34 8.65
CA GLN A 89 -2.98 -3.22 7.60
C GLN A 89 -4.03 -4.14 8.21
N LEU A 90 -5.30 -3.78 8.03
CA LEU A 90 -6.42 -4.65 8.38
C LEU A 90 -6.54 -5.71 7.28
N ASP A 91 -6.23 -6.96 7.62
CA ASP A 91 -6.48 -8.09 6.73
C ASP A 91 -7.95 -8.50 6.83
N PHE A 92 -8.77 -7.96 5.93
CA PHE A 92 -10.19 -8.30 5.83
C PHE A 92 -10.43 -9.71 5.24
N THR A 93 -9.38 -10.41 4.81
CA THR A 93 -9.46 -11.77 4.27
C THR A 93 -9.49 -12.82 5.38
N ALA A 94 -9.03 -12.48 6.59
CA ALA A 94 -9.10 -13.34 7.78
C ALA A 94 -10.50 -13.39 8.42
N ALA A 95 -11.45 -12.58 7.92
CA ALA A 95 -12.84 -12.68 8.34
C ALA A 95 -13.42 -13.99 7.78
N ALA A 96 -13.57 -14.99 8.66
CA ALA A 96 -14.28 -16.22 8.36
C ALA A 96 -15.59 -15.89 7.63
N PRO A 97 -15.92 -16.56 6.51
CA PRO A 97 -17.15 -16.29 5.81
C PRO A 97 -18.31 -16.55 6.76
N LEU A 98 -19.02 -15.49 7.15
CA LEU A 98 -20.29 -15.60 7.83
C LEU A 98 -21.21 -16.35 6.86
N SER A 99 -21.39 -17.64 7.12
CA SER A 99 -22.27 -18.52 6.35
C SER A 99 -23.70 -18.05 6.57
N PHE A 100 -24.12 -17.12 5.72
CA PHE A 100 -25.51 -16.69 5.64
C PHE A 100 -26.30 -17.85 5.04
N THR A 101 -26.86 -18.70 5.90
CA THR A 101 -27.84 -19.70 5.48
C THR A 101 -29.11 -18.94 5.08
N ALA A 102 -29.21 -18.61 3.79
CA ALA A 102 -30.44 -18.08 3.22
C ALA A 102 -31.52 -19.17 3.30
N LYS A 103 -32.26 -19.19 4.41
CA LYS A 103 -33.47 -19.98 4.60
C LYS A 103 -34.51 -19.44 3.61
N ALA A 104 -34.64 -20.12 2.47
CA ALA A 104 -35.66 -19.86 1.48
C ALA A 104 -37.05 -20.14 2.09
N ALA A 105 -37.65 -19.11 2.69
CA ALA A 105 -39.06 -19.08 3.04
C ALA A 105 -39.84 -18.64 1.80
N GLY A 106 -40.59 -19.57 1.22
CA GLY A 106 -41.34 -19.36 -0.01
C GLY A 106 -42.53 -18.39 0.12
N GLY A 107 -43.03 -17.99 -1.06
CA GLY A 107 -44.44 -17.59 -1.22
C GLY A 107 -44.69 -16.40 -2.12
N ARG A 108 -44.92 -16.63 -3.42
CA ARG A 108 -46.26 -16.56 -4.06
C ARG A 108 -46.19 -16.62 -5.60
N PRO A 109 -47.17 -17.25 -6.27
CA PRO A 109 -47.20 -17.42 -7.71
C PRO A 109 -47.74 -16.16 -8.42
N LYS A 110 -47.15 -15.78 -9.56
CA LYS A 110 -47.73 -14.78 -10.47
C LYS A 110 -48.47 -15.47 -11.63
N LYS A 111 -49.76 -15.16 -11.68
CA LYS A 111 -50.75 -15.51 -12.70
C LYS A 111 -50.36 -14.97 -14.10
N THR A 112 -50.75 -15.78 -15.08
CA THR A 112 -50.92 -15.58 -16.52
C THR A 112 -51.18 -14.16 -17.05
N ARG A 113 -50.58 -13.81 -18.20
CA ARG A 113 -51.30 -13.27 -19.38
C ARG A 113 -50.39 -13.06 -20.61
N GLY A 114 -50.87 -13.49 -21.77
CA GLY A 114 -50.68 -12.76 -23.04
C GLY A 114 -49.62 -13.30 -23.99
N ALA A 115 -50.00 -14.33 -24.76
CA ALA A 115 -49.43 -14.60 -26.08
C ALA A 115 -49.97 -13.57 -27.11
N GLU A 116 -49.34 -13.56 -28.28
CA GLU A 116 -49.74 -12.86 -29.53
C GLU A 116 -49.47 -11.34 -29.60
N LYS A 117 -48.50 -10.97 -30.44
CA LYS A 117 -48.67 -10.68 -31.89
C LYS A 117 -47.80 -9.51 -32.36
N ASN A 118 -47.32 -9.67 -33.59
CA ASN A 118 -46.84 -8.64 -34.53
C ASN A 118 -45.43 -8.09 -34.25
N GLY A 119 -44.51 -8.01 -35.20
CA GLY A 119 -44.59 -8.21 -36.64
C GLY A 119 -43.34 -7.55 -37.22
N ALA A 120 -42.41 -8.35 -37.73
CA ALA A 120 -41.20 -7.85 -38.37
C ALA A 120 -41.00 -8.63 -39.66
N SER A 121 -41.31 -8.03 -40.81
CA SER A 121 -40.59 -8.22 -42.09
C SER A 121 -41.33 -7.55 -43.25
N ARG A 122 -40.89 -6.35 -43.65
CA ARG A 122 -40.86 -5.85 -45.05
C ARG A 122 -39.62 -4.96 -45.13
N ARG A 123 -38.59 -5.37 -45.90
CA ARG A 123 -38.27 -4.93 -47.28
C ARG A 123 -38.07 -3.41 -47.37
N ALA A 124 -37.07 -2.83 -48.03
CA ALA A 124 -36.02 -3.30 -48.93
C ALA A 124 -35.09 -2.10 -49.21
N ALA A 125 -33.91 -2.36 -49.80
CA ALA A 125 -33.35 -1.66 -50.97
C ALA A 125 -31.82 -1.55 -50.88
N GLY A 126 -31.13 -2.17 -51.83
CA GLY A 126 -29.69 -2.05 -51.99
C GLY A 126 -29.21 -2.82 -53.22
N ARG A 127 -29.21 -2.11 -54.37
CA ARG A 127 -28.66 -2.41 -55.70
C ARG A 127 -29.56 -3.13 -56.70
#